data_AF-A0A377G9P1-F1
#
_entry.id   AF-A0A377G9P1-F1
#
_cell.length_a   1.000
_cell.length_b   1.000
_cell.length_c   1.000
_cell.angle_alpha   90.00
_cell.angle_beta   90.00
_cell.angle_gamma   90.00
#
_symmetry.space_group_name_H-M   'P 1'
#
loop_
_entity.id
_entity.type
_entity.pdbx_description
1 polymer ?
#
loop_
_entity_poly.entity_id
_entity_poly.type
_entity_poly.pdbx_seq_one_letter_code
_entity_poly.pdbx_strand_id
1 'polypeptide(L)'
;MFSFLEFKKNTRSDTSSSNSDVKKTSEINPDEQKTNEPSNDTWVFVWNMTANKVGHAAIQVGGSQPKVNADDPGTYTSIHPASIPSAGITSVLPLQAHLASSLSEDMETMGASEGSSFGDMDSPPRISVKESTQPLPPDQIYHFKDLDTSAMNKHIEETQEKVKTGEVGYQLFPNVNVAGFFRDSSAFVAHDPIDVEMYRRSSGKNRNTNPVYNCTTLVSDVLKEGGVNIKPSRYKPWGITPNGLAAEVSESERTHKGPQV
;
A
#
# COMPACT_ATOMS: atom_id res chain seq x y z
N MET A 1 17.33 21.31 -21.88
CA MET A 1 18.65 21.95 -21.65
C MET A 1 18.44 23.00 -20.57
N PHE A 2 18.81 22.69 -19.33
CA PHE A 2 18.68 23.63 -18.22
C PHE A 2 20.04 24.29 -17.95
N SER A 3 20.04 25.63 -17.96
CA SER A 3 21.21 26.48 -17.80
C SER A 3 21.76 26.45 -16.38
N PHE A 4 23.10 26.34 -16.32
CA PHE A 4 23.92 26.56 -15.14
C PHE A 4 23.98 28.05 -14.81
N LEU A 5 23.86 28.40 -13.52
CA LEU A 5 24.36 29.67 -12.99
C LEU A 5 25.62 29.39 -12.17
N GLU A 6 26.75 29.72 -12.78
CA GLU A 6 28.03 29.94 -12.10
C GLU A 6 27.93 31.18 -11.20
N PHE A 7 28.50 31.11 -10.00
CA PHE A 7 29.02 32.31 -9.34
C PHE A 7 30.44 32.07 -8.85
N LYS A 8 31.38 32.80 -9.46
CA LYS A 8 32.81 32.79 -9.17
C LYS A 8 33.13 33.61 -7.91
N LYS A 9 33.89 32.98 -7.02
CA LYS A 9 34.99 33.47 -6.17
C LYS A 9 35.25 34.97 -6.10
N ASN A 10 35.48 35.46 -4.88
CA ASN A 10 36.66 36.30 -4.65
C ASN A 10 37.39 35.90 -3.36
N THR A 11 38.68 35.62 -3.52
CA THR A 11 39.66 35.27 -2.50
C THR A 11 40.36 36.54 -2.00
N ARG A 12 40.62 36.64 -0.69
CA ARG A 12 41.84 37.30 -0.20
C ARG A 12 42.29 36.67 1.11
N SER A 13 43.47 36.08 1.04
CA SER A 13 44.33 35.58 2.11
C SER A 13 45.18 36.71 2.68
N ASP A 14 45.42 36.71 3.99
CA ASP A 14 46.73 36.93 4.66
C ASP A 14 46.53 36.66 6.17
N THR A 15 47.14 35.69 6.86
CA THR A 15 48.56 35.35 7.16
C THR A 15 48.86 35.62 8.66
N SER A 16 49.16 34.55 9.43
CA SER A 16 50.07 34.45 10.61
C SER A 16 49.66 35.24 11.90
N SER A 17 49.81 34.80 13.15
CA SER A 17 50.60 33.76 13.82
C SER A 17 50.17 33.62 15.30
N SER A 18 50.65 32.56 15.96
CA SER A 18 50.95 32.43 17.40
C SER A 18 49.96 31.70 18.34
N ASN A 19 50.28 30.42 18.56
CA ASN A 19 50.49 29.71 19.84
C ASN A 19 49.58 30.02 21.05
N SER A 20 48.95 28.97 21.59
CA SER A 20 49.42 28.33 22.83
C SER A 20 48.60 27.07 23.18
N ASP A 21 49.34 26.04 23.60
CA ASP A 21 48.91 24.77 24.18
C ASP A 21 47.77 24.86 25.21
N VAL A 22 46.79 23.94 25.10
CA VAL A 22 46.26 23.22 26.27
C VAL A 22 45.97 21.77 25.88
N LYS A 23 46.80 20.90 26.46
CA LYS A 23 46.67 19.45 26.50
C LYS A 23 45.51 19.09 27.45
N LYS A 24 44.48 18.39 26.97
CA LYS A 24 43.62 17.57 27.84
C LYS A 24 43.17 16.31 27.12
N THR A 25 43.78 15.21 27.55
CA THR A 25 43.42 13.82 27.33
C THR A 25 42.03 13.51 27.91
N SER A 26 41.44 12.41 27.43
CA SER A 26 40.19 11.75 27.91
C SER A 26 38.94 12.33 27.23
N GLU A 27 38.07 11.58 26.53
CA GLU A 27 37.71 10.17 26.58
C GLU A 27 37.23 9.73 25.19
N ILE A 28 37.64 8.53 24.79
CA ILE A 28 37.00 7.77 23.73
C ILE A 28 35.64 7.37 24.30
N ASN A 29 34.55 7.93 23.78
CA ASN A 29 33.21 7.35 23.91
C ASN A 29 32.94 6.55 22.62
N PRO A 30 33.02 5.21 22.65
CA PRO A 30 32.52 4.38 21.59
C PRO A 30 31.12 3.91 22.00
N ASP A 31 30.11 4.77 21.87
CA ASP A 31 28.72 4.32 21.95
C ASP A 31 27.80 5.36 21.33
N GLU A 32 27.61 5.22 20.02
CA GLU A 32 26.31 5.31 19.34
C GLU A 32 26.49 4.92 17.86
N GLN A 33 27.17 3.80 17.60
CA GLN A 33 26.75 3.00 16.46
C GLN A 33 25.47 2.30 16.90
N LYS A 34 24.31 2.91 16.61
CA LYS A 34 23.08 2.15 16.46
C LYS A 34 23.39 1.07 15.44
N THR A 35 23.69 -0.12 15.94
CA THR A 35 23.64 -1.36 15.18
C THR A 35 22.24 -1.38 14.57
N ASN A 36 22.17 -1.08 13.27
CA ASN A 36 21.00 -1.32 12.43
C ASN A 36 20.84 -2.84 12.32
N GLU A 37 20.51 -3.51 13.42
CA GLU A 37 19.90 -4.81 13.30
C GLU A 37 18.59 -4.63 12.54
N PRO A 38 18.31 -5.45 11.52
CA PRO A 38 17.06 -5.39 10.81
C PRO A 38 15.96 -5.72 11.81
N SER A 39 15.25 -4.67 12.26
CA SER A 39 14.08 -4.82 13.09
C SER A 39 13.06 -5.67 12.32
N ASN A 40 12.57 -6.72 12.99
CA ASN A 40 11.53 -7.62 12.48
C ASN A 40 10.12 -7.07 12.72
N ASP A 41 10.01 -5.75 12.84
CA ASP A 41 8.76 -5.10 13.17
C ASP A 41 7.89 -5.02 11.92
N THR A 42 6.59 -5.22 12.10
CA THR A 42 5.59 -5.08 11.04
C THR A 42 4.61 -3.99 11.43
N TRP A 43 4.35 -3.08 10.49
CA TRP A 43 3.44 -1.97 10.66
C TRP A 43 2.25 -2.13 9.73
N VAL A 44 1.04 -1.99 10.25
CA VAL A 44 -0.20 -2.02 9.46
C VAL A 44 -0.85 -0.65 9.55
N PHE A 45 -1.09 -0.04 8.40
CA PHE A 45 -1.69 1.29 8.28
C PHE A 45 -3.11 1.15 7.73
N VAL A 46 -4.09 1.74 8.40
CA VAL A 46 -5.49 1.65 7.99
C VAL A 46 -6.12 3.04 7.90
N TRP A 47 -6.75 3.32 6.76
CA TRP A 47 -7.68 4.41 6.55
C TRP A 47 -9.10 3.83 6.58
N ASN A 48 -9.90 4.31 7.52
CA ASN A 48 -11.25 3.83 7.75
C ASN A 48 -12.16 4.14 6.56
N MET A 49 -12.91 3.13 6.16
CA MET A 49 -14.07 3.29 5.30
C MET A 49 -15.15 4.09 6.05
N THR A 50 -15.75 5.04 5.34
CA THR A 50 -16.88 5.85 5.81
C THR A 50 -17.99 5.83 4.75
N ALA A 51 -19.13 6.46 5.02
CA ALA A 51 -20.21 6.56 4.03
C ALA A 51 -19.78 7.21 2.71
N ASN A 52 -18.76 8.07 2.73
CA ASN A 52 -18.29 8.84 1.58
C ASN A 52 -16.88 8.44 1.11
N LYS A 53 -16.23 7.45 1.75
CA LYS A 53 -14.86 7.04 1.44
C LYS A 53 -14.73 5.53 1.52
N VAL A 54 -14.14 4.92 0.50
CA VAL A 54 -13.92 3.46 0.42
C VAL A 54 -12.93 2.93 1.46
N GLY A 55 -12.07 3.81 2.01
CA GLY A 55 -11.00 3.43 2.94
C GLY A 55 -9.83 2.74 2.22
N HIS A 56 -8.77 2.43 2.97
CA HIS A 56 -7.55 1.84 2.43
C HIS A 56 -6.75 1.12 3.52
N ALA A 57 -5.87 0.21 3.11
CA ALA A 57 -4.99 -0.50 4.03
C ALA A 57 -3.64 -0.79 3.38
N ALA A 58 -2.58 -0.65 4.15
CA ALA A 58 -1.22 -0.92 3.73
C ALA A 58 -0.44 -1.65 4.82
N ILE A 59 0.65 -2.29 4.41
CA ILE A 59 1.54 -3.00 5.33
C ILE A 59 3.00 -2.71 5.01
N GLN A 60 3.78 -2.57 6.06
CA GLN A 60 5.23 -2.57 6.00
C GLN A 60 5.77 -3.73 6.82
N VAL A 61 6.69 -4.47 6.22
CA VAL A 61 7.38 -5.59 6.84
C VAL A 61 8.86 -5.23 7.02
N GLY A 62 9.31 -5.31 8.26
CA GLY A 62 10.64 -4.91 8.67
C GLY A 62 10.84 -3.40 8.74
N GLY A 63 11.99 -3.01 9.27
CA GLY A 63 12.38 -1.62 9.43
C GLY A 63 11.97 -1.06 10.80
N SER A 64 12.87 -0.27 11.37
CA SER A 64 12.70 0.28 12.73
C SER A 64 11.71 1.43 12.82
N GLN A 65 11.23 1.94 11.68
CA GLN A 65 10.30 3.07 11.60
C GLN A 65 9.40 2.95 10.37
N PRO A 66 8.22 3.59 10.36
CA PRO A 66 7.38 3.70 9.17
C PRO A 66 8.16 4.24 7.95
N LYS A 67 8.00 3.57 6.80
CA LYS A 67 8.67 3.86 5.54
C LYS A 67 7.97 5.01 4.83
N VAL A 68 8.31 6.24 5.24
CA VAL A 68 7.74 7.46 4.65
C VAL A 68 8.36 7.72 3.28
N ASN A 69 9.66 7.45 3.11
CA ASN A 69 10.41 7.66 1.88
C ASN A 69 10.91 6.34 1.29
N ALA A 70 11.27 6.33 0.01
CA ALA A 70 11.79 5.15 -0.67
C ALA A 70 13.06 4.57 0.01
N ASP A 71 13.89 5.44 0.59
CA ASP A 71 15.16 5.07 1.24
C ASP A 71 15.00 4.59 2.70
N ASP A 72 13.81 4.76 3.30
CA ASP A 72 13.57 4.28 4.66
C ASP A 72 13.61 2.74 4.71
N PRO A 73 14.09 2.14 5.82
CA PRO A 73 14.25 0.70 5.91
C PRO A 73 12.89 -0.04 5.92
N GLY A 74 12.89 -1.28 5.44
CA GLY A 74 11.71 -2.14 5.40
C GLY A 74 11.05 -2.21 4.02
N THR A 75 10.21 -3.23 3.86
CA THR A 75 9.45 -3.50 2.64
C THR A 75 8.03 -3.01 2.83
N TYR A 76 7.66 -1.94 2.13
CA TYR A 76 6.29 -1.45 2.12
C TYR A 76 5.53 -2.01 0.93
N THR A 77 4.27 -2.38 1.14
CA THR A 77 3.38 -2.78 0.06
C THR A 77 1.95 -2.36 0.34
N SER A 78 1.29 -1.94 -0.73
CA SER A 78 -0.11 -1.58 -0.78
C SER A 78 -0.57 -1.64 -2.22
N ILE A 79 -1.85 -1.89 -2.47
CA ILE A 79 -2.38 -2.08 -3.82
C ILE A 79 -3.60 -1.21 -4.06
N HIS A 80 -3.62 -0.52 -5.20
CA HIS A 80 -4.72 0.33 -5.65
C HIS A 80 -4.92 0.16 -7.16
N PRO A 81 -6.08 0.56 -7.73
CA PRO A 81 -6.23 0.51 -9.17
C PRO A 81 -5.32 1.54 -9.84
N ALA A 82 -4.74 1.19 -11.00
CA ALA A 82 -3.72 2.01 -11.66
C ALA A 82 -4.27 3.27 -12.34
N SER A 83 -5.48 3.22 -12.89
CA SER A 83 -6.00 4.30 -13.75
C SER A 83 -7.51 4.45 -13.68
N ILE A 84 -8.23 3.34 -13.68
CA ILE A 84 -9.70 3.33 -13.57
C ILE A 84 -10.04 3.20 -12.09
N PRO A 85 -10.71 4.17 -11.45
CA PRO A 85 -11.14 4.01 -10.08
C PRO A 85 -12.09 2.81 -9.96
N SER A 86 -11.93 2.02 -8.91
CA SER A 86 -12.78 0.87 -8.64
C SER A 86 -13.96 1.32 -7.78
N ALA A 87 -14.99 1.86 -8.41
CA ALA A 87 -16.19 2.40 -7.77
C ALA A 87 -17.42 2.17 -8.66
N GLY A 88 -18.61 2.03 -8.07
CA GLY A 88 -19.82 1.72 -8.82
C GLY A 88 -19.68 0.43 -9.63
N ILE A 89 -20.01 0.46 -10.93
CA ILE A 89 -19.98 -0.72 -11.79
C ILE A 89 -18.58 -1.33 -11.97
N THR A 90 -17.50 -0.55 -11.81
CA THR A 90 -16.12 -1.06 -11.94
C THR A 90 -15.61 -1.73 -10.67
N SER A 91 -16.38 -1.71 -9.58
CA SER A 91 -16.03 -2.36 -8.29
C SER A 91 -15.91 -3.89 -8.39
N VAL A 92 -16.61 -4.48 -9.36
CA VAL A 92 -16.67 -5.93 -9.60
C VAL A 92 -15.84 -6.37 -10.81
N LEU A 93 -15.10 -5.43 -11.42
CA LEU A 93 -14.27 -5.70 -12.57
C LEU A 93 -12.82 -5.88 -12.14
N PRO A 94 -12.10 -6.90 -12.62
CA PRO A 94 -10.66 -6.97 -12.47
C PRO A 94 -10.00 -5.81 -13.23
N LEU A 95 -9.35 -4.92 -12.50
CA LEU A 95 -8.60 -3.78 -13.01
C LEU A 95 -7.10 -4.06 -12.90
N GLN A 96 -6.30 -3.29 -13.65
CA GLN A 96 -4.86 -3.32 -13.48
C GLN A 96 -4.49 -2.77 -12.11
N ALA A 97 -3.71 -3.54 -11.36
CA ALA A 97 -3.19 -3.14 -10.07
C ALA A 97 -1.96 -2.24 -10.21
N HIS A 98 -1.84 -1.29 -9.29
CA HIS A 98 -0.63 -0.53 -9.02
C HIS A 98 -0.23 -0.79 -7.57
N LEU A 99 1.07 -0.87 -7.32
CA LEU A 99 1.63 -1.11 -6.00
C LEU A 99 2.31 0.16 -5.50
N ALA A 100 1.84 0.67 -4.37
CA ALA A 100 2.53 1.75 -3.69
C ALA A 100 3.72 1.18 -2.89
N SER A 101 4.82 1.94 -2.90
CA SER A 101 6.12 1.52 -2.35
C SER A 101 6.52 2.28 -1.09
N SER A 102 5.71 3.25 -0.67
CA SER A 102 5.93 4.06 0.53
C SER A 102 4.63 4.54 1.15
N LEU A 103 4.68 4.87 2.43
CA LEU A 103 3.54 5.44 3.15
C LEU A 103 3.12 6.81 2.61
N SER A 104 4.08 7.63 2.17
CA SER A 104 3.79 8.95 1.61
C SER A 104 2.94 8.87 0.35
N GLU A 105 3.24 7.93 -0.54
CA GLU A 105 2.50 7.69 -1.78
C GLU A 105 1.02 7.34 -1.51
N ASP A 106 0.76 6.49 -0.51
CA ASP A 106 -0.61 6.17 -0.10
C ASP A 106 -1.29 7.35 0.59
N MET A 107 -0.58 8.11 1.44
CA MET A 107 -1.14 9.33 2.06
C MET A 107 -1.52 10.38 1.01
N GLU A 108 -0.70 10.58 -0.02
CA GLU A 108 -0.97 11.48 -1.13
C GLU A 108 -2.16 11.00 -1.96
N THR A 109 -2.20 9.72 -2.31
CA THR A 109 -3.30 9.10 -3.06
C THR A 109 -4.63 9.23 -2.31
N MET A 110 -4.61 8.96 -1.00
CA MET A 110 -5.79 9.09 -0.14
C MET A 110 -6.21 10.55 0.05
N GLY A 111 -5.25 11.47 0.19
CA GLY A 111 -5.51 12.92 0.24
C GLY A 111 -6.13 13.45 -1.05
N ALA A 112 -5.63 13.01 -2.21
CA ALA A 112 -6.21 13.34 -3.51
C ALA A 112 -7.64 12.82 -3.67
N SER A 113 -7.97 11.69 -3.03
CA SER A 113 -9.30 11.08 -3.11
C SER A 113 -10.38 11.82 -2.31
N GLU A 114 -10.06 12.64 -1.30
CA GLU A 114 -11.05 13.34 -0.46
C GLU A 114 -11.94 14.31 -1.23
N GLY A 115 -11.47 14.82 -2.38
CA GLY A 115 -12.25 15.68 -3.27
C GLY A 115 -13.18 14.94 -4.24
N SER A 116 -13.13 13.60 -4.25
CA SER A 116 -13.86 12.76 -5.20
C SER A 116 -15.25 12.45 -4.65
N SER A 117 -16.28 13.09 -5.21
CA SER A 117 -17.67 12.69 -4.91
C SER A 117 -18.03 11.48 -5.76
N PHE A 118 -18.25 10.33 -5.12
CA PHE A 118 -18.81 9.13 -5.75
C PHE A 118 -20.36 9.10 -5.69
N GLY A 119 -20.98 10.25 -5.40
CA GLY A 119 -22.44 10.36 -5.20
C GLY A 119 -23.28 10.18 -6.46
N ASP A 120 -22.66 10.13 -7.63
CA ASP A 120 -23.33 9.90 -8.91
C ASP A 120 -22.68 8.69 -9.61
N MET A 121 -23.45 7.62 -9.78
CA MET A 121 -23.02 6.42 -10.53
C MET A 121 -23.19 6.57 -12.04
N ASP A 122 -23.93 7.58 -12.51
CA ASP A 122 -24.16 7.83 -13.94
C ASP A 122 -23.06 8.72 -14.55
N SER A 123 -22.27 9.39 -13.71
CA SER A 123 -21.12 10.18 -14.14
C SER A 123 -19.81 9.43 -13.93
N PRO A 124 -18.89 9.41 -14.92
CA PRO A 124 -17.55 8.89 -14.69
C PRO A 124 -16.91 9.67 -13.53
N PRO A 125 -16.33 8.97 -12.54
CA PRO A 125 -15.78 9.59 -11.35
C PRO A 125 -14.74 10.65 -11.75
N ARG A 126 -15.06 11.91 -11.44
CA ARG A 126 -14.14 13.03 -11.67
C ARG A 126 -13.24 13.14 -10.46
N ILE A 127 -11.99 12.70 -10.61
CA ILE A 127 -10.94 13.02 -9.64
C ILE A 127 -10.66 14.50 -9.80
N SER A 128 -11.28 15.32 -8.95
CA SER A 128 -10.98 16.75 -8.89
C SER A 128 -9.72 16.90 -8.06
N VAL A 129 -8.56 16.82 -8.71
CA VAL A 129 -7.28 17.14 -8.10
C VAL A 129 -7.29 18.65 -7.80
N LYS A 130 -7.73 19.03 -6.61
CA LYS A 130 -7.51 20.39 -6.12
C LYS A 130 -6.02 20.52 -5.83
N GLU A 131 -5.38 21.58 -6.31
CA GLU A 131 -3.95 21.91 -6.08
C GLU A 131 -3.53 22.00 -4.59
N SER A 132 -4.46 21.84 -3.65
CA SER A 132 -4.22 21.88 -2.20
C SER A 132 -4.56 20.57 -1.47
N THR A 133 -4.54 19.41 -2.14
CA THR A 133 -4.78 18.12 -1.47
C THR A 133 -3.61 17.82 -0.54
N GLN A 134 -3.83 17.98 0.77
CA GLN A 134 -2.87 17.59 1.78
C GLN A 134 -2.82 16.07 1.88
N PRO A 135 -1.63 15.47 2.09
CA PRO A 135 -1.52 14.04 2.37
C PRO A 135 -2.40 13.67 3.57
N LEU A 136 -3.20 12.61 3.44
CA LEU A 136 -4.10 12.15 4.49
C LEU A 136 -3.41 11.05 5.32
N PRO A 137 -3.09 11.27 6.61
CA PRO A 137 -2.47 10.25 7.44
C PRO A 137 -3.43 9.07 7.70
N PRO A 138 -2.90 7.87 8.02
CA PRO A 138 -3.72 6.73 8.45
C PRO A 138 -4.54 7.08 9.69
N ASP A 139 -5.77 6.56 9.77
CA ASP A 139 -6.62 6.70 10.96
C ASP A 139 -6.12 5.79 12.10
N GLN A 140 -5.56 4.63 11.74
CA GLN A 140 -5.09 3.64 12.70
C GLN A 140 -3.76 3.04 12.22
N ILE A 141 -2.84 2.83 13.18
CA ILE A 141 -1.53 2.23 12.96
C ILE A 141 -1.35 1.12 14.00
N TYR A 142 -1.08 -0.09 13.53
CA TYR A 142 -0.80 -1.24 14.39
C TYR A 142 0.65 -1.69 14.24
N HIS A 143 1.23 -2.16 15.34
CA HIS A 143 2.63 -2.55 15.41
C HIS A 143 2.77 -3.96 15.97
N PHE A 144 3.30 -4.85 15.13
CA PHE A 144 3.60 -6.23 15.49
C PHE A 144 5.11 -6.42 15.60
N LYS A 145 5.48 -7.27 16.55
CA LYS A 145 6.85 -7.75 16.73
C LYS A 145 6.87 -9.26 16.51
N ASP A 146 8.04 -9.76 16.12
CA ASP A 146 8.34 -11.20 16.05
C ASP A 146 7.44 -12.00 15.10
N LEU A 147 6.93 -11.37 14.04
CA LEU A 147 6.28 -12.08 12.94
C LEU A 147 7.32 -12.71 12.01
N ASP A 148 6.91 -13.68 11.19
CA ASP A 148 7.79 -14.29 10.17
C ASP A 148 8.03 -13.30 9.00
N THR A 149 8.98 -12.39 9.19
CA THR A 149 9.34 -11.37 8.20
C THR A 149 9.90 -11.96 6.91
N SER A 150 10.53 -13.12 6.97
CA SER A 150 11.07 -13.81 5.80
C SER A 150 9.94 -14.33 4.91
N ALA A 151 8.97 -15.04 5.50
CA ALA A 151 7.80 -15.54 4.78
C ALA A 151 6.96 -14.39 4.19
N MET A 152 6.72 -13.34 4.98
CA MET A 152 6.00 -12.16 4.52
C MET A 152 6.70 -11.46 3.36
N ASN A 153 8.00 -11.16 3.48
CA ASN A 153 8.75 -10.49 2.41
C ASN A 153 8.76 -11.32 1.12
N LYS A 154 8.97 -12.63 1.23
CA LYS A 154 8.90 -13.53 0.07
C LYS A 154 7.53 -13.47 -0.62
N HIS A 155 6.45 -13.50 0.16
CA HIS A 155 5.10 -13.39 -0.40
C HIS A 155 4.84 -12.03 -1.05
N ILE A 156 5.35 -10.95 -0.46
CA ILE A 156 5.29 -9.60 -1.05
C ILE A 156 6.02 -9.59 -2.39
N GLU A 157 7.27 -10.07 -2.47
CA GLU A 157 8.06 -10.10 -3.70
C GLU A 157 7.36 -10.91 -4.81
N GLU A 158 6.86 -12.10 -4.49
CA GLU A 158 6.10 -12.93 -5.44
C GLU A 158 4.85 -12.22 -5.96
N THR A 159 4.15 -11.50 -5.08
CA THR A 159 2.94 -10.75 -5.45
C THR A 159 3.30 -9.53 -6.30
N GLN A 160 4.38 -8.82 -5.96
CA GLN A 160 4.87 -7.68 -6.73
C GLN A 160 5.22 -8.09 -8.16
N GLU A 161 5.89 -9.22 -8.34
CA GLU A 161 6.21 -9.73 -9.66
C GLU A 161 4.95 -10.08 -10.47
N LYS A 162 3.98 -10.75 -9.83
CA LYS A 162 2.69 -11.07 -10.49
C LYS A 162 1.87 -9.83 -10.85
N VAL A 163 1.93 -8.76 -10.06
CA VAL A 163 1.29 -7.49 -10.43
C VAL A 163 1.99 -6.88 -11.65
N LYS A 164 3.33 -6.89 -11.69
CA LYS A 164 4.10 -6.36 -12.84
C LYS A 164 3.84 -7.14 -14.13
N THR A 165 3.71 -8.47 -14.07
CA THR A 165 3.39 -9.30 -15.23
C THR A 165 1.91 -9.26 -15.62
N GLY A 166 1.05 -8.66 -14.81
CA GLY A 166 -0.40 -8.61 -15.01
C GLY A 166 -1.12 -9.92 -14.65
N GLU A 167 -0.47 -10.81 -13.91
CA GLU A 167 -1.05 -12.03 -13.34
C GLU A 167 -1.89 -11.76 -12.09
N VAL A 168 -1.66 -10.64 -11.39
CA VAL A 168 -2.50 -10.17 -10.27
C VAL A 168 -3.21 -8.87 -10.65
N GLY A 169 -4.50 -8.81 -10.41
CA GLY A 169 -5.33 -7.62 -10.64
C GLY A 169 -5.84 -6.98 -9.34
N TYR A 170 -6.34 -5.75 -9.47
CA TYR A 170 -7.08 -5.07 -8.41
C TYR A 170 -8.59 -5.21 -8.63
N GLN A 171 -9.35 -5.58 -7.61
CA GLN A 171 -10.82 -5.54 -7.65
C GLN A 171 -11.35 -5.17 -6.27
N LEU A 172 -12.17 -4.13 -6.15
CA LEU A 172 -12.71 -3.71 -4.85
C LEU A 172 -13.50 -4.85 -4.18
N PHE A 173 -14.29 -5.60 -4.96
CA PHE A 173 -15.13 -6.70 -4.48
C PHE A 173 -14.56 -8.06 -4.95
N PRO A 174 -13.43 -8.54 -4.41
CA PRO A 174 -12.71 -9.71 -4.94
C PRO A 174 -13.50 -11.02 -4.88
N ASN A 175 -14.53 -11.12 -4.02
CA ASN A 175 -15.38 -12.31 -3.93
C ASN A 175 -16.52 -12.33 -4.98
N VAL A 176 -16.61 -11.33 -5.86
CA VAL A 176 -17.64 -11.26 -6.91
C VAL A 176 -17.00 -11.59 -8.26
N ASN A 177 -17.29 -12.77 -8.83
CA ASN A 177 -16.70 -13.22 -10.08
C ASN A 177 -17.63 -12.97 -11.29
N VAL A 178 -17.65 -11.72 -11.76
CA VAL A 178 -18.46 -11.32 -12.92
C VAL A 178 -17.92 -11.89 -14.24
N ALA A 179 -16.59 -11.97 -14.39
CA ALA A 179 -15.97 -12.55 -15.57
C ALA A 179 -16.34 -14.04 -15.76
N GLY A 180 -16.39 -14.80 -14.66
CA GLY A 180 -16.87 -16.19 -14.66
C GLY A 180 -18.34 -16.29 -15.05
N PHE A 181 -19.19 -15.39 -14.51
CA PHE A 181 -20.61 -15.35 -14.87
C PHE A 181 -20.84 -15.15 -16.38
N PHE A 182 -20.18 -14.16 -17.00
CA PHE A 182 -20.32 -13.90 -18.44
C PHE A 182 -19.72 -15.00 -19.32
N ARG A 183 -18.65 -15.66 -18.86
CA ARG A 183 -18.09 -16.82 -19.55
C ARG A 183 -19.08 -17.98 -19.59
N ASP A 184 -19.70 -18.29 -18.45
CA ASP A 184 -20.59 -19.44 -18.29
C ASP A 184 -21.99 -19.15 -18.88
N SER A 185 -22.29 -17.87 -19.14
CA SER A 185 -23.56 -17.36 -19.66
C SER A 185 -23.44 -16.83 -21.10
N SER A 186 -22.73 -17.54 -21.99
CA SER A 186 -22.51 -17.13 -23.39
C SER A 186 -23.80 -16.88 -24.20
N ALA A 187 -24.94 -17.43 -23.76
CA ALA A 187 -26.26 -17.18 -24.33
C ALA A 187 -26.86 -15.79 -24.00
N PHE A 188 -26.28 -15.09 -23.01
CA PHE A 188 -26.74 -13.78 -22.51
C PHE A 188 -25.86 -12.61 -22.97
N VAL A 189 -24.94 -12.81 -23.92
CA VAL A 189 -24.18 -11.69 -24.50
C VAL A 189 -25.16 -10.84 -25.30
N ALA A 190 -25.82 -9.91 -24.61
CA ALA A 190 -26.64 -8.89 -25.24
C ALA A 190 -25.68 -7.94 -25.98
N HIS A 191 -26.19 -7.22 -26.97
CA HIS A 191 -25.44 -6.26 -27.77
C HIS A 191 -24.92 -5.04 -26.97
N ASP A 192 -24.80 -5.13 -25.64
CA ASP A 192 -24.23 -4.12 -24.78
C ASP A 192 -22.69 -4.10 -24.89
N PRO A 193 -22.06 -2.93 -25.09
CA PRO A 193 -20.60 -2.79 -25.07
C PRO A 193 -19.91 -3.41 -23.85
N ILE A 194 -20.54 -3.40 -22.67
CA ILE A 194 -19.99 -3.99 -21.44
C ILE A 194 -19.97 -5.52 -21.54
N ASP A 195 -21.08 -6.13 -21.97
CA ASP A 195 -21.19 -7.57 -22.16
C ASP A 195 -20.20 -8.07 -23.21
N VAL A 196 -20.07 -7.33 -24.32
CA VAL A 196 -19.10 -7.62 -25.39
C VAL A 196 -17.66 -7.54 -24.87
N GLU A 197 -17.32 -6.52 -24.08
CA GLU A 197 -15.97 -6.39 -23.52
C GLU A 197 -15.66 -7.47 -22.47
N MET A 198 -16.63 -7.82 -21.61
CA MET A 198 -16.50 -8.93 -20.66
C MET A 198 -16.34 -10.26 -21.37
N TYR A 199 -17.16 -10.52 -22.38
CA TYR A 199 -17.04 -11.72 -23.20
C TYR A 199 -15.69 -11.77 -23.93
N ARG A 200 -15.23 -10.68 -24.54
CA ARG A 200 -13.92 -10.57 -25.19
C ARG A 200 -12.77 -10.88 -24.24
N ARG A 201 -12.83 -10.39 -23.00
CA ARG A 201 -11.84 -10.69 -21.96
C ARG A 201 -11.90 -12.15 -21.51
N SER A 202 -13.09 -12.71 -21.37
CA SER A 202 -13.31 -14.10 -20.94
C SER A 202 -12.98 -15.16 -22.00
N SER A 203 -13.08 -14.80 -23.29
CA SER A 203 -12.84 -15.67 -24.45
C SER A 203 -11.39 -15.67 -24.95
N GLY A 204 -10.53 -14.80 -24.37
CA GLY A 204 -9.10 -14.83 -24.60
C GLY A 204 -8.47 -16.16 -24.19
N LYS A 205 -7.51 -16.66 -24.98
CA LYS A 205 -6.82 -17.95 -24.79
C LYS A 205 -6.08 -18.11 -23.45
N ASN A 206 -5.95 -17.05 -22.64
CA ASN A 206 -5.38 -17.13 -21.31
C ASN A 206 -6.47 -17.48 -20.29
N ARG A 207 -6.38 -18.70 -19.76
CA ARG A 207 -7.22 -19.30 -18.71
C ARG A 207 -7.10 -18.62 -17.35
N ASN A 208 -6.84 -17.32 -17.31
CA ASN A 208 -6.42 -16.69 -16.09
C ASN A 208 -7.64 -16.27 -15.27
N THR A 209 -8.03 -17.18 -14.37
CA THR A 209 -8.49 -16.81 -13.02
C THR A 209 -7.33 -16.14 -12.29
N ASN A 210 -6.86 -15.00 -12.83
CA ASN A 210 -5.81 -14.22 -12.21
C ASN A 210 -6.28 -13.87 -10.79
N PRO A 211 -5.49 -14.16 -9.75
CA PRO A 211 -5.84 -13.74 -8.40
C PRO A 211 -6.11 -12.23 -8.39
N VAL A 212 -7.26 -11.85 -7.83
CA VAL A 212 -7.65 -10.46 -7.64
C VAL A 212 -7.54 -10.10 -6.17
N TYR A 213 -6.95 -8.95 -5.90
CA TYR A 213 -6.81 -8.40 -4.57
C TYR A 213 -7.50 -7.03 -4.48
N ASN A 214 -8.05 -6.72 -3.31
CA ASN A 214 -8.11 -5.34 -2.82
C ASN A 214 -7.02 -5.12 -1.76
N CYS A 215 -6.86 -3.86 -1.34
CA CYS A 215 -5.88 -3.46 -0.33
C CYS A 215 -5.96 -4.29 0.95
N THR A 216 -7.17 -4.53 1.46
CA THR A 216 -7.37 -5.28 2.70
C THR A 216 -7.10 -6.78 2.58
N THR A 217 -7.42 -7.40 1.43
CA THR A 217 -7.12 -8.81 1.19
C THR A 217 -5.62 -9.05 1.02
N LEU A 218 -4.91 -8.12 0.37
CA LEU A 218 -3.45 -8.18 0.28
C LEU A 218 -2.81 -8.12 1.67
N VAL A 219 -3.21 -7.13 2.49
CA VAL A 219 -2.69 -6.99 3.86
C VAL A 219 -3.03 -8.22 4.70
N SER A 220 -4.25 -8.76 4.58
CA SER A 220 -4.66 -9.96 5.31
C SER A 220 -3.82 -11.18 4.94
N ASP A 221 -3.54 -11.37 3.64
CA ASP A 221 -2.73 -12.49 3.16
C ASP A 221 -1.28 -12.37 3.62
N VAL A 222 -0.68 -11.17 3.53
CA VAL A 222 0.67 -10.93 4.06
C VAL A 222 0.74 -11.20 5.56
N LEU A 223 -0.20 -10.67 6.36
CA LEU A 223 -0.24 -10.90 7.80
C LEU A 223 -0.38 -12.39 8.16
N LYS A 224 -1.14 -13.14 7.35
CA LYS A 224 -1.32 -14.57 7.53
C LYS A 224 -0.04 -15.36 7.28
N GLU A 225 0.76 -14.99 6.28
CA GLU A 225 2.09 -15.56 6.07
C GLU A 225 3.03 -15.26 7.26
N GLY A 226 2.84 -14.11 7.93
CA GLY A 226 3.55 -13.74 9.15
C GLY A 226 3.10 -14.47 10.42
N GLY A 227 2.03 -15.27 10.35
CA GLY A 227 1.46 -16.01 11.48
C GLY A 227 0.25 -15.37 12.16
N VAL A 228 -0.24 -14.22 11.66
CA VAL A 228 -1.42 -13.53 12.19
C VAL A 228 -2.68 -14.05 11.51
N ASN A 229 -3.57 -14.67 12.27
CA ASN A 229 -4.79 -15.28 11.73
C ASN A 229 -5.91 -14.25 11.52
N ILE A 230 -5.88 -13.53 10.40
CA ILE A 230 -6.99 -12.67 9.97
C ILE A 230 -8.07 -13.52 9.30
N LYS A 231 -9.35 -13.29 9.63
CA LYS A 231 -10.48 -14.04 9.07
C LYS A 231 -11.27 -13.22 8.04
N PRO A 232 -10.83 -13.14 6.77
CA PRO A 232 -11.64 -12.54 5.73
C PRO A 232 -12.92 -13.36 5.51
N SER A 233 -14.05 -12.68 5.32
CA SER A 233 -15.32 -13.33 5.04
C SER A 233 -15.33 -13.84 3.59
N ARG A 234 -15.69 -15.10 3.40
CA ARG A 234 -15.89 -15.67 2.05
C ARG A 234 -17.22 -15.24 1.41
N TYR A 235 -18.13 -14.68 2.20
CA TYR A 235 -19.49 -14.35 1.77
C TYR A 235 -19.68 -12.85 1.50
N LYS A 236 -18.87 -12.00 2.13
CA LYS A 236 -18.92 -10.56 1.87
C LYS A 236 -18.18 -10.23 0.58
N PRO A 237 -18.73 -9.35 -0.30
CA PRO A 237 -18.08 -8.97 -1.56
C PRO A 237 -16.63 -8.49 -1.39
N TRP A 238 -16.37 -7.74 -0.32
CA TRP A 238 -15.07 -7.13 0.01
C TRP A 238 -14.04 -8.10 0.59
N GLY A 239 -14.45 -9.32 0.96
CA GLY A 239 -13.67 -10.17 1.87
C GLY A 239 -13.70 -9.62 3.30
N ILE A 240 -12.99 -8.52 3.52
CA ILE A 240 -12.95 -7.76 4.78
C ILE A 240 -12.87 -6.27 4.43
N THR A 241 -13.53 -5.40 5.19
CA THR A 241 -13.41 -3.94 4.97
C THR A 241 -12.20 -3.39 5.73
N PRO A 242 -11.71 -2.18 5.42
CA PRO A 242 -10.64 -1.55 6.21
C PRO A 242 -10.97 -1.52 7.71
N ASN A 243 -12.20 -1.15 8.09
CA ASN A 243 -12.64 -1.12 9.48
C ASN A 243 -12.71 -2.54 10.10
N GLY A 244 -13.10 -3.54 9.30
CA GLY A 244 -13.12 -4.93 9.73
C GLY A 244 -11.71 -5.48 9.95
N LEU A 245 -10.77 -5.12 9.07
CA LEU A 245 -9.36 -5.47 9.19
C LEU A 245 -8.77 -4.83 10.45
N ALA A 246 -9.02 -3.54 10.68
CA ALA A 246 -8.61 -2.86 11.91
C ALA A 246 -9.09 -3.59 13.17
N ALA A 247 -10.34 -4.06 13.19
CA ALA A 247 -10.88 -4.82 14.32
C ALA A 247 -10.16 -6.16 14.53
N GLU A 248 -9.95 -6.96 13.47
CA GLU A 248 -9.25 -8.26 13.56
C GLU A 248 -7.77 -8.09 13.94
N VAL A 249 -7.11 -7.07 13.39
CA VAL A 249 -5.71 -6.73 13.66
C VAL A 249 -5.54 -6.26 15.11
N SER A 250 -6.45 -5.41 15.61
CA SER A 250 -6.42 -4.96 17.01
C SER A 250 -6.60 -6.11 17.99
N GLU A 251 -7.50 -7.05 17.71
CA GLU A 251 -7.67 -8.25 18.54
C GLU A 251 -6.42 -9.14 18.50
N SER A 252 -5.85 -9.33 17.31
CA SER A 252 -4.64 -10.11 17.12
C SER A 252 -3.42 -9.52 17.85
N GLU A 253 -3.26 -8.20 17.81
CA GLU A 253 -2.18 -7.49 18.52
C GLU A 253 -2.27 -7.71 20.04
N ARG A 254 -3.48 -7.70 20.60
CA ARG A 254 -3.70 -8.01 22.04
C ARG A 254 -3.32 -9.44 22.37
N THR A 255 -3.70 -10.40 21.52
CA THR A 255 -3.34 -11.81 21.76
C THR A 255 -1.85 -12.06 21.61
N HIS A 256 -1.16 -11.36 20.70
CA HIS A 256 0.29 -11.47 20.52
C HIS A 256 1.11 -10.82 21.64
N LYS A 257 0.60 -9.76 22.28
CA LYS A 257 1.29 -9.14 23.43
C LYS A 257 1.14 -9.93 24.75
N GLY A 258 0.42 -11.05 24.75
CA GLY A 258 0.11 -11.83 25.95
C GLY A 258 -0.82 -11.07 26.93
N PRO A 259 -1.41 -11.77 27.93
CA PRO A 259 -2.21 -11.07 28.94
C PRO A 259 -1.32 -10.10 29.70
N GLN A 260 -1.66 -8.81 29.66
CA GLN A 260 -1.08 -7.83 30.58
C GLN A 260 -1.57 -8.19 32.00
N VAL A 261 -0.66 -8.66 32.84
CA VAL A 261 -0.88 -8.93 34.27
C VAL A 261 -0.79 -7.63 35.04
#